data_AF-A0A151NLD0-F1
#
_entry.id   AF-A0A151NLD0-F1
#
_cell.length_a   1.000
_cell.length_b   1.000
_cell.length_c   1.000
_cell.angle_alpha   90.00
_cell.angle_beta   90.00
_cell.angle_gamma   90.00
#
_symmetry.space_group_name_H-M   'P 1'
#
loop_
_entity.id
_entity.type
_entity.pdbx_description
1 polymer ?
#
loop_
_entity_poly.entity_id
_entity_poly.type
_entity_poly.pdbx_seq_one_letter_code
_entity_poly.pdbx_strand_id
1 'polypeptide(L)'
;MAFKSFTSLHHKPLSVDLTVENGQRLKVIYGSLVGFHAIDVDSGFVYDLYLPTHIQGIIRPHAIIILPNTNGTELLLAYEDEGVYIDIYGHFTKETVLQWGEMPASVGMYKKIALSSM
;
A
#
# COMPACT_ATOMS: atom_id res chain seq x y z
N MET A 1 9.44 12.67 -22.34
CA MET A 1 8.86 12.34 -21.02
C MET A 1 9.64 13.13 -19.98
N ALA A 2 8.97 13.84 -19.07
CA ALA A 2 9.63 14.55 -17.97
C ALA A 2 9.76 13.59 -16.77
N PHE A 3 10.96 13.49 -16.20
CA PHE A 3 11.21 12.68 -15.01
C PHE A 3 10.85 13.48 -13.76
N LYS A 4 10.00 12.94 -12.89
CA LYS A 4 9.79 13.48 -11.54
C LYS A 4 10.64 12.68 -10.55
N SER A 5 11.37 13.39 -9.70
CA SER A 5 12.22 12.81 -8.67
C SER A 5 11.85 13.35 -7.30
N PHE A 6 11.71 12.47 -6.31
CA PHE A 6 11.44 12.81 -4.92
C PHE A 6 12.66 12.42 -4.07
N THR A 7 13.59 13.36 -3.87
CA THR A 7 14.91 13.08 -3.27
C THR A 7 14.98 13.35 -1.77
N SER A 8 14.01 14.09 -1.20
CA SER A 8 13.99 14.51 0.20
C SER A 8 12.86 13.85 0.99
N LEU A 9 12.77 12.52 0.91
CA LEU A 9 11.79 11.76 1.69
C LEU A 9 12.25 11.62 3.15
N HIS A 10 11.33 11.84 4.10
CA HIS A 10 11.60 11.67 5.53
C HIS A 10 12.01 10.23 5.87
N HIS A 11 11.39 9.26 5.18
CA HIS A 11 11.64 7.85 5.38
C HIS A 11 12.17 7.22 4.09
N LYS A 12 13.20 6.39 4.23
CA LYS A 12 13.82 5.69 3.11
C LYS A 12 12.84 4.64 2.53
N PRO A 13 12.53 4.69 1.23
CA PRO A 13 11.74 3.64 0.58
C PRO A 13 12.45 2.28 0.59
N LEU A 14 11.72 1.22 0.92
CA LEU A 14 12.16 -0.18 0.87
C LEU A 14 11.35 -0.99 -0.15
N SER A 15 10.07 -0.70 -0.27
CA SER A 15 9.17 -1.18 -1.31
C SER A 15 8.44 0.02 -1.92
N VAL A 16 8.12 -0.04 -3.21
CA VAL A 16 7.46 1.04 -3.94
C VAL A 16 6.47 0.45 -4.92
N ASP A 17 5.27 1.03 -4.98
CA ASP A 17 4.29 0.77 -6.02
C ASP A 17 3.60 2.09 -6.44
N LEU A 18 2.88 2.05 -7.56
CA LEU A 18 2.19 3.19 -8.14
C LEU A 18 0.72 2.85 -8.34
N THR A 19 -0.16 3.64 -7.74
CA THR A 19 -1.61 3.54 -7.99
C THR A 19 -2.11 4.69 -8.85
N VAL A 20 -3.19 4.42 -9.58
CA VAL A 20 -3.88 5.39 -10.44
C VAL A 20 -5.31 5.56 -9.92
N GLU A 21 -5.52 6.59 -9.12
CA GLU A 21 -6.85 6.95 -8.63
C GLU A 21 -7.72 7.47 -9.78
N ASN A 22 -8.89 6.87 -9.96
CA ASN A 22 -9.90 7.27 -10.94
C ASN A 22 -9.36 7.42 -12.36
N GLY A 23 -8.34 6.61 -12.71
CA GLY A 23 -7.75 6.54 -14.04
C GLY A 23 -6.87 7.73 -14.45
N GLN A 24 -6.59 8.68 -13.55
CA GLN A 24 -5.81 9.88 -13.90
C GLN A 24 -4.82 10.32 -12.82
N ARG A 25 -5.18 10.22 -11.54
CA ARG A 25 -4.36 10.77 -10.45
C ARG A 25 -3.34 9.74 -9.99
N LEU A 26 -2.08 10.05 -10.18
CA LEU A 26 -0.99 9.16 -9.81
C LEU A 26 -0.59 9.38 -8.35
N LYS A 27 -0.48 8.28 -7.60
CA LYS A 27 0.09 8.28 -6.25
C LYS A 27 1.15 7.20 -6.15
N VAL A 28 2.34 7.58 -5.71
CA VAL A 28 3.39 6.61 -5.38
C VAL A 28 3.19 6.19 -3.94
N ILE A 29 3.12 4.90 -3.69
CA ILE A 29 3.06 4.32 -2.36
C ILE A 29 4.41 3.70 -2.07
N TYR A 30 4.97 3.95 -0.89
CA TYR A 30 6.21 3.30 -0.48
C TYR A 30 6.15 2.81 0.96
N GLY A 31 6.69 1.62 1.18
CA GLY A 31 6.96 1.08 2.51
C GLY A 31 8.33 1.52 3.01
N SER A 32 8.45 1.79 4.30
CA SER A 32 9.68 2.12 5.00
C SER A 32 9.83 1.28 6.27
N LEU A 33 10.91 1.48 7.02
CA LEU A 33 11.09 0.81 8.31
C LEU A 33 10.07 1.22 9.38
N VAL A 34 9.30 2.28 9.19
CA VAL A 34 8.35 2.77 10.22
C VAL A 34 6.88 2.61 9.81
N GLY A 35 6.61 2.25 8.56
CA GLY A 35 5.25 2.21 8.04
C GLY A 35 5.18 2.40 6.53
N PHE A 36 4.02 2.82 6.05
CA PHE A 36 3.74 3.09 4.65
C PHE A 36 3.34 4.55 4.47
N HIS A 37 3.77 5.10 3.35
CA HIS A 37 3.64 6.51 3.02
C HIS A 37 3.18 6.64 1.57
N ALA A 38 2.57 7.78 1.25
CA ALA A 38 2.13 8.11 -0.09
C ALA A 38 2.74 9.44 -0.54
N ILE A 39 2.97 9.54 -1.84
CA ILE A 39 3.37 10.77 -2.53
C ILE A 39 2.29 11.05 -3.57
N ASP A 40 1.64 12.20 -3.44
CA ASP A 40 0.81 12.74 -4.51
C ASP A 40 1.73 13.22 -5.64
N VAL A 41 1.70 12.56 -6.81
CA VAL A 41 2.71 12.78 -7.85
C VAL A 41 2.60 14.17 -8.47
N ASP A 42 1.40 14.74 -8.52
CA ASP A 42 1.16 16.06 -9.10
C ASP A 42 1.75 17.16 -8.23
N SER A 43 1.42 17.16 -6.94
CA SER A 43 1.86 18.17 -5.97
C SER A 43 3.24 17.89 -5.36
N GLY A 44 3.68 16.63 -5.33
CA GLY A 44 4.85 16.17 -4.59
C GLY A 44 4.66 16.11 -3.08
N PHE A 45 3.43 16.29 -2.59
CA PHE A 45 3.13 16.21 -1.16
C PHE A 45 3.27 14.77 -0.66
N VAL A 46 3.99 14.60 0.45
CA VAL A 46 4.25 13.32 1.10
C VAL A 46 3.45 13.24 2.40
N TYR A 47 2.79 12.12 2.64
CA TYR A 47 1.99 11.88 3.84
C TYR A 47 2.06 10.42 4.28
N ASP A 48 1.81 10.17 5.56
CA ASP A 48 1.74 8.83 6.13
C ASP A 48 0.39 8.19 5.80
N LEU A 49 0.41 6.96 5.30
CA LEU A 49 -0.81 6.16 5.11
C LEU A 49 -1.07 5.31 6.34
N TYR A 50 -0.04 4.63 6.83
CA TYR A 50 -0.18 3.69 7.93
C TYR A 50 1.11 3.56 8.71
N LEU A 51 1.03 3.82 10.01
CA LEU A 51 2.12 3.62 10.98
C LEU A 51 1.63 2.62 12.04
N PRO A 52 2.14 1.37 12.05
CA PRO A 52 1.76 0.39 13.05
C PRO A 52 2.13 0.87 14.46
N THR A 53 1.16 0.98 15.36
CA THR A 53 1.39 1.49 16.73
C THR A 53 1.65 0.39 17.76
N HIS A 54 1.25 -0.85 17.46
CA HIS A 54 1.40 -2.01 18.35
C HIS A 54 2.78 -2.65 18.28
N ILE A 55 3.53 -2.39 17.21
CA ILE A 55 4.92 -2.86 17.05
C ILE A 55 5.85 -1.76 17.52
N GLN A 56 6.65 -2.05 18.54
CA GLN A 56 7.70 -1.14 18.99
C GLN A 56 8.95 -1.33 18.13
N GLY A 57 9.32 -0.32 17.34
CA GLY A 57 10.56 -0.33 16.56
C GLY A 57 10.32 -0.31 15.05
N ILE A 58 11.08 -1.14 14.33
CA ILE A 58 11.05 -1.17 12.86
C ILE A 58 10.17 -2.31 12.35
N ILE A 59 9.52 -2.09 11.20
CA ILE A 59 8.81 -3.11 10.43
C ILE A 59 9.55 -3.47 9.14
N ARG A 60 9.23 -4.64 8.59
CA ARG A 60 9.65 -5.12 7.29
C ARG A 60 8.47 -5.08 6.31
N PRO A 61 8.31 -3.98 5.56
CA PRO A 61 7.31 -3.93 4.50
C PRO A 61 7.73 -4.87 3.37
N HIS A 62 6.81 -5.71 2.88
CA HIS A 62 7.13 -6.68 1.82
C HIS A 62 6.15 -6.69 0.65
N ALA A 63 4.92 -6.17 0.81
CA ALA A 63 4.02 -5.98 -0.32
C ALA A 63 3.13 -4.75 -0.17
N ILE A 64 2.88 -4.09 -1.29
CA ILE A 64 1.83 -3.09 -1.48
C ILE A 64 0.97 -3.66 -2.60
N ILE A 65 -0.33 -3.84 -2.35
CA ILE A 65 -1.22 -4.48 -3.32
C ILE A 65 -2.41 -3.58 -3.55
N ILE A 66 -2.57 -3.11 -4.80
CA ILE A 66 -3.75 -2.36 -5.21
C ILE A 66 -4.92 -3.33 -5.37
N LEU A 67 -6.00 -3.08 -4.63
CA LEU A 67 -7.16 -3.97 -4.65
C LEU A 67 -7.91 -3.84 -5.98
N PRO A 68 -8.37 -4.96 -6.56
CA PRO A 68 -9.10 -4.92 -7.82
C PRO A 68 -10.50 -4.35 -7.64
N ASN A 69 -11.00 -3.67 -8.68
CA ASN A 69 -12.35 -3.06 -8.73
C ASN A 69 -12.56 -1.91 -7.72
N THR A 70 -11.49 -1.27 -7.25
CA THR A 70 -11.53 -0.11 -6.35
C THR A 70 -11.06 1.17 -7.02
N ASN A 71 -10.92 1.20 -8.35
CA ASN A 71 -10.40 2.37 -9.09
C ASN A 71 -9.06 2.91 -8.55
N GLY A 72 -8.23 2.02 -8.00
CA GLY A 72 -6.93 2.37 -7.43
C GLY A 72 -6.99 3.05 -6.05
N THR A 73 -8.15 3.07 -5.39
CA THR A 73 -8.33 3.80 -4.12
C THR A 73 -8.12 2.95 -2.88
N GLU A 74 -8.10 1.62 -2.99
CA GLU A 74 -7.89 0.74 -1.84
C GLU A 74 -6.66 -0.15 -2.04
N LEU A 75 -5.96 -0.39 -0.93
CA LEU A 75 -4.69 -1.09 -0.85
C LEU A 75 -4.75 -2.17 0.24
N LEU A 76 -4.02 -3.26 0.03
CA LEU A 76 -3.54 -4.14 1.09
C LEU A 76 -2.05 -3.85 1.30
N LEU A 77 -1.71 -3.41 2.50
CA LEU A 77 -0.32 -3.16 2.92
C LEU A 77 0.13 -4.32 3.79
N ALA A 78 1.19 -5.01 3.36
CA ALA A 78 1.69 -6.20 4.05
C ALA A 78 3.09 -5.96 4.61
N TYR A 79 3.25 -6.24 5.90
CA TYR A 79 4.47 -6.05 6.67
C TYR A 79 4.57 -7.14 7.73
N GLU A 80 5.78 -7.62 8.02
CA GLU A 80 5.95 -8.77 8.92
C GLU A 80 5.01 -9.94 8.53
N ASP A 81 4.31 -10.52 9.49
CA ASP A 81 3.24 -11.51 9.32
C ASP A 81 1.84 -10.87 9.33
N GLU A 82 1.71 -9.55 9.10
CA GLU A 82 0.45 -8.82 9.16
C GLU A 82 0.12 -8.04 7.87
N GLY A 83 -1.18 -7.86 7.61
CA GLY A 83 -1.69 -7.09 6.49
C GLY A 83 -2.88 -6.22 6.90
N VAL A 84 -2.90 -4.98 6.42
CA VAL A 84 -4.01 -4.04 6.66
C VAL A 84 -4.65 -3.59 5.36
N TYR A 85 -5.98 -3.48 5.38
CA TYR A 85 -6.76 -2.95 4.26
C TYR A 85 -7.03 -1.47 4.51
N ILE A 86 -6.57 -0.62 3.60
CA ILE A 86 -6.60 0.82 3.77
C ILE A 86 -6.93 1.50 2.44
N ASP A 87 -7.50 2.70 2.49
CA ASP A 87 -7.61 3.56 1.32
C ASP A 87 -6.32 4.40 1.11
N ILE A 88 -6.23 5.04 -0.05
CA ILE A 88 -5.13 5.94 -0.43
C ILE A 88 -5.08 7.25 0.40
N TYR A 89 -5.98 7.42 1.37
CA TYR A 89 -6.06 8.54 2.29
C TYR A 89 -5.70 8.15 3.74
N GLY A 90 -5.44 6.87 4.00
CA GLY A 90 -5.05 6.38 5.33
C GLY A 90 -6.21 5.85 6.17
N HIS A 91 -7.40 5.67 5.62
CA HIS A 91 -8.55 5.11 6.36
C HIS A 91 -8.65 3.59 6.17
N PHE A 92 -8.85 2.86 7.27
CA PHE A 92 -9.10 1.43 7.20
C PHE A 92 -10.38 1.13 6.43
N THR A 93 -10.29 0.26 5.43
CA THR A 93 -11.45 -0.20 4.65
C THR A 93 -12.00 -1.52 5.17
N LYS A 94 -11.25 -2.22 6.03
CA LYS A 94 -11.71 -3.35 6.83
C LYS A 94 -11.18 -3.24 8.25
N GLU A 95 -12.02 -3.59 9.22
CA GLU A 95 -11.67 -3.54 10.65
C GLU A 95 -10.68 -4.64 11.08
N THR A 96 -10.56 -5.70 10.29
CA THR A 96 -9.73 -6.85 10.63
C THR A 96 -8.33 -6.72 10.03
N VAL A 97 -7.31 -6.86 10.89
CA VAL A 97 -5.92 -7.09 10.47
C VAL A 97 -5.82 -8.54 9.98
N LEU A 98 -5.29 -8.71 8.78
CA LEU A 98 -4.95 -10.02 8.24
C LEU A 98 -3.67 -10.48 8.94
N GLN A 99 -3.68 -11.69 9.50
CA GLN A 99 -2.48 -12.31 10.09
C GLN A 99 -2.16 -13.59 9.34
N TRP A 100 -0.93 -13.67 8.84
CA TRP A 100 -0.33 -14.91 8.36
C TRP A 100 0.25 -15.68 9.55
N GLY A 101 0.29 -17.02 9.47
CA GLY A 101 0.93 -17.83 10.53
C GLY A 101 2.47 -17.71 10.55
N GLU A 102 3.04 -17.22 9.46
CA GLU A 102 4.46 -16.92 9.29
C GLU A 102 4.63 -15.78 8.26
N MET A 103 5.80 -15.14 8.23
CA MET A 103 6.13 -14.11 7.24
C MET A 103 6.03 -14.70 5.81
N PRO A 104 5.13 -14.20 4.95
CA PRO A 104 5.02 -14.71 3.60
C PRO A 104 6.25 -14.31 2.76
N ALA A 105 6.71 -15.21 1.89
CA ALA A 105 7.76 -14.88 0.92
C ALA A 105 7.28 -13.91 -0.18
N SER A 106 5.98 -13.96 -0.51
CA SER A 106 5.33 -13.07 -1.46
C SER A 106 3.82 -13.07 -1.25
N VAL A 107 3.16 -11.96 -1.54
CA VAL A 107 1.69 -11.86 -1.48
C VAL A 107 1.16 -11.47 -2.86
N GLY A 108 0.08 -12.12 -3.29
CA GLY A 108 -0.58 -11.82 -4.56
C GLY A 108 -2.09 -11.93 -4.42
N MET A 109 -2.81 -11.10 -5.17
CA MET A 109 -4.26 -11.15 -5.25
C MET A 109 -4.69 -11.77 -6.57
N TYR A 110 -5.59 -12.75 -6.51
CA TYR A 110 -6.23 -13.31 -7.69
C TYR A 110 -7.73 -13.00 -7.67
N LYS A 111 -8.29 -12.67 -8.83
CA LYS A 111 -9.72 -12.47 -8.99
C LYS A 111 -10.37 -13.83 -9.19
N LYS A 112 -11.24 -14.25 -8.28
CA LYS A 112 -12.11 -15.41 -8.53
C LYS A 112 -13.17 -15.00 -9.55
N ILE A 113 -13.05 -15.51 -10.77
CA ILE A 113 -14.09 -15.35 -11.79
C ILE A 113 -15.24 -16.26 -11.35
N ALA A 114 -16.32 -15.67 -10.82
CA ALA A 114 -17.56 -16.40 -10.65
C ALA A 114 -18.08 -16.73 -12.06
N LEU A 115 -17.98 -17.99 -12.47
CA LEU A 115 -18.77 -18.49 -13.59
C LEU A 115 -20.22 -18.41 -13.14
N SER A 116 -20.95 -17.38 -13.59
CA SER A 116 -22.41 -17.40 -13.48
C SER A 116 -22.89 -18.61 -14.28
N SER A 117 -23.46 -19.60 -13.60
CA SER A 117 -24.15 -20.71 -14.26
C SER A 117 -25.20 -20.12 -15.21
N MET A 118 -25.07 -20.46 -16.49
CA MET A 118 -26.13 -20.26 -17.50
C MET A 118 -27.36 -21.10 -17.17
#